data_AF-A0A956F047-F1
#
_entry.id   AF-A0A956F047-F1
#
_cell.length_a   1.000
_cell.length_b   1.000
_cell.length_c   1.000
_cell.angle_alpha   90.00
_cell.angle_beta   90.00
_cell.angle_gamma   90.00
#
_symmetry.space_group_name_H-M   'P 1'
#
loop_
_entity.id
_entity.type
_entity.pdbx_description
1 polymer ?
#
loop_
_entity_poly.entity_id
_entity_poly.type
_entity_poly.pdbx_seq_one_letter_code
_entity_poly.pdbx_strand_id
1 'polypeptide(L)'
;MRTPRHLLSLVALSIALLGCETPGVGDPCNPEQVPSGGFNPTESYLETSSVQCRTRVCMVFEFSGDPSRSLQDCMTNPLPTDPPGCAGLPTDSQINERVYCTCRCKPPEGSNTIGCECPEGFTCQEDLLALGGEGIKGGYCVRSTTVTP
;
A
#
# COMPACT_ATOMS: atom_id res chain seq x y z
N MET A 1 7.64 -72.55 -2.66
CA MET A 1 6.37 -71.81 -2.80
C MET A 1 6.52 -70.48 -2.05
N ARG A 2 6.08 -69.37 -2.67
CA ARG A 2 6.45 -67.96 -2.40
C ARG A 2 5.92 -67.42 -1.06
N THR A 3 6.74 -66.65 -0.34
CA THR A 3 6.36 -65.79 0.78
C THR A 3 5.73 -64.47 0.30
N PRO A 4 4.80 -63.85 1.07
CA PRO A 4 4.22 -62.56 0.70
C PRO A 4 5.13 -61.42 1.20
N ARG A 5 5.45 -60.50 0.27
CA ARG A 5 6.18 -59.25 0.55
C ARG A 5 5.20 -58.23 1.13
N HIS A 6 5.46 -57.77 2.34
CA HIS A 6 4.81 -56.61 2.94
C HIS A 6 5.16 -55.35 2.12
N LEU A 7 4.17 -54.75 1.45
CA LEU A 7 4.27 -53.40 0.93
C LEU A 7 4.03 -52.42 2.10
N LEU A 8 5.11 -51.87 2.67
CA LEU A 8 5.03 -50.64 3.45
C LEU A 8 4.90 -49.47 2.45
N SER A 9 3.72 -48.85 2.40
CA SER A 9 3.49 -47.63 1.63
C SER A 9 3.73 -46.42 2.53
N LEU A 10 4.90 -45.79 2.41
CA LEU A 10 5.20 -44.47 2.99
C LEU A 10 4.62 -43.40 2.07
N VAL A 11 3.43 -42.89 2.40
CA VAL A 11 2.89 -41.67 1.77
C VAL A 11 3.45 -40.48 2.56
N ALA A 12 4.45 -39.80 2.00
CA ALA A 12 4.94 -38.53 2.52
C ALA A 12 3.93 -37.42 2.18
N LEU A 13 3.25 -36.89 3.19
CA LEU A 13 2.32 -35.78 3.06
C LEU A 13 3.11 -34.46 3.01
N SER A 14 3.41 -33.98 1.80
CA SER A 14 4.01 -32.67 1.56
C SER A 14 2.97 -31.58 1.86
N ILE A 15 2.98 -31.05 3.09
CA ILE A 15 2.19 -29.88 3.47
C ILE A 15 2.82 -28.67 2.79
N ALA A 16 2.18 -28.17 1.73
CA ALA A 16 2.51 -26.89 1.13
C ALA A 16 2.23 -25.78 2.15
N LEU A 17 3.28 -25.11 2.62
CA LEU A 17 3.20 -23.88 3.40
C LEU A 17 2.68 -22.75 2.48
N LEU A 18 1.36 -22.69 2.27
CA LEU A 18 0.71 -21.45 1.86
C LEU A 18 0.73 -20.53 3.08
N GLY A 19 1.86 -19.84 3.28
CA GLY A 19 1.89 -18.70 4.19
C GLY A 19 0.92 -17.66 3.66
N CYS A 20 -0.11 -17.29 4.44
CA CYS A 20 -0.86 -16.07 4.16
C CYS A 20 0.16 -14.93 4.10
N GLU A 21 0.33 -14.34 2.93
CA GLU A 21 1.19 -13.18 2.76
C GLU A 21 0.68 -12.12 3.71
N THR A 22 1.50 -11.75 4.70
CA THR A 22 1.12 -10.74 5.67
C THR A 22 1.03 -9.40 4.92
N PRO A 23 -0.18 -8.86 4.67
CA PRO A 23 -0.32 -7.65 3.85
C PRO A 23 0.17 -6.46 4.68
N GLY A 24 0.99 -5.57 4.09
CA GLY A 24 1.60 -4.46 4.85
C GLY A 24 1.97 -3.27 3.99
N VAL A 25 2.65 -3.51 2.86
CA VAL A 25 2.94 -2.47 1.86
C VAL A 25 2.14 -2.76 0.60
N GLY A 26 1.50 -1.74 0.05
CA GLY A 26 0.67 -1.85 -1.15
C GLY A 26 -0.81 -2.12 -0.89
N ASP A 27 -1.19 -2.43 0.35
CA ASP A 27 -2.58 -2.59 0.75
C ASP A 27 -3.34 -1.27 0.55
N PRO A 28 -4.62 -1.32 0.14
CA PRO A 28 -5.41 -0.11 0.02
C PRO A 28 -5.62 0.55 1.38
N CYS A 29 -5.61 1.87 1.41
CA CYS A 29 -6.02 2.67 2.55
C CYS A 29 -6.78 3.91 2.06
N ASN A 30 -7.67 4.44 2.89
CA ASN A 30 -8.35 5.70 2.64
C ASN A 30 -7.85 6.76 3.65
N PRO A 31 -7.22 7.86 3.23
CA PRO A 31 -6.75 8.89 4.15
C PRO A 31 -7.91 9.50 4.94
N GLU A 32 -7.74 9.62 6.27
CA GLU A 32 -8.73 10.22 7.17
C GLU A 32 -8.81 11.74 7.00
N GLN A 33 -7.72 12.36 6.53
CA GLN A 33 -7.66 13.79 6.24
C GLN A 33 -7.36 14.03 4.77
N VAL A 34 -8.34 14.59 4.06
CA VAL A 34 -8.20 15.07 2.69
C VAL A 34 -8.23 16.60 2.69
N PRO A 35 -7.24 17.29 2.11
CA PRO A 35 -7.26 18.74 1.99
C PRO A 35 -8.48 19.24 1.21
N SER A 36 -8.92 20.47 1.50
CA SER A 36 -9.97 21.11 0.71
C SER A 36 -9.49 21.29 -0.73
N GLY A 37 -10.19 20.67 -1.69
CA GLY A 37 -9.78 20.60 -3.09
C GLY A 37 -8.95 19.37 -3.47
N GLY A 38 -8.66 18.47 -2.51
CA GLY A 38 -7.91 17.24 -2.73
C GLY A 38 -6.40 17.41 -2.67
N PHE A 39 -5.69 16.32 -2.97
CA PHE A 39 -4.22 16.27 -2.99
C PHE A 39 -3.63 16.84 -4.29
N ASN A 40 -2.36 17.24 -4.22
CA ASN A 40 -1.60 17.75 -5.35
C ASN A 40 -0.79 16.63 -6.05
N PRO A 41 -0.80 16.55 -7.40
CA PRO A 41 -0.06 15.51 -8.12
C PRO A 41 1.47 15.59 -8.02
N THR A 42 2.04 16.63 -7.42
CA THR A 42 3.50 16.75 -7.21
C THR A 42 3.92 16.56 -5.76
N GLU A 43 3.01 16.17 -4.87
CA GLU A 43 3.30 16.00 -3.45
C GLU A 43 3.21 14.54 -3.02
N SER A 44 3.92 14.21 -1.94
CA SER A 44 3.74 12.96 -1.22
C SER A 44 3.23 13.27 0.17
N TYR A 45 2.07 12.75 0.51
CA TYR A 45 1.46 12.90 1.80
C TYR A 45 1.51 11.59 2.58
N LEU A 46 1.84 11.67 3.86
CA LEU A 46 1.83 10.53 4.77
C LEU A 46 0.89 10.79 5.93
N GLU A 47 -0.08 9.90 6.09
CA GLU A 47 -0.83 9.76 7.32
C GLU A 47 -0.16 8.70 8.19
N THR A 48 0.40 9.16 9.31
CA THR A 48 0.96 8.25 10.32
C THR A 48 -0.12 7.86 11.33
N SER A 49 0.07 6.71 11.98
CA SER A 49 -0.90 6.12 12.91
C SER A 49 -2.19 5.62 12.26
N SER A 50 -2.19 5.40 10.94
CA SER A 50 -3.34 4.86 10.22
C SER A 50 -3.69 3.46 10.73
N VAL A 51 -4.95 3.24 11.10
CA VAL A 51 -5.43 1.96 11.63
C VAL A 51 -5.72 0.92 10.54
N GLN A 52 -5.81 1.38 9.29
CA GLN A 52 -6.02 0.54 8.10
C GLN A 52 -4.74 -0.17 7.69
N CYS A 53 -3.59 0.47 7.95
CA CYS A 53 -2.28 -0.05 7.58
C CYS A 53 -1.64 -0.79 8.74
N ARG A 54 -1.23 -2.04 8.53
CA ARG A 54 -0.41 -2.78 9.51
C ARG A 54 0.90 -2.04 9.81
N THR A 55 1.48 -1.41 8.79
CA THR A 55 2.67 -0.55 8.90
C THR A 55 2.40 0.79 9.58
N ARG A 56 1.13 1.11 9.89
CA ARG A 56 0.66 2.35 10.50
C ARG A 56 0.86 3.60 9.64
N VAL A 57 1.20 3.44 8.36
CA VAL A 57 1.44 4.57 7.46
C VAL A 57 0.64 4.39 6.18
N CYS A 58 -0.34 5.27 5.98
CA CYS A 58 -1.04 5.41 4.70
C CYS A 58 -0.35 6.51 3.90
N MET A 59 -0.02 6.22 2.64
CA MET A 59 0.61 7.15 1.72
C MET A 59 -0.39 7.58 0.66
N VAL A 60 -0.32 8.86 0.30
CA VAL A 60 -0.87 9.40 -0.94
C VAL A 60 0.31 9.94 -1.73
N PHE A 61 0.69 9.22 -2.80
CA PHE A 61 1.87 9.52 -3.60
C PHE A 61 1.44 10.18 -4.92
N GLU A 62 1.72 11.46 -5.11
CA GLU A 62 1.53 12.17 -6.38
C GLU A 62 0.13 11.99 -6.97
N PHE A 63 -0.88 12.15 -6.12
CA PHE A 63 -2.28 11.96 -6.49
C PHE A 63 -2.98 13.31 -6.69
N SER A 64 -3.80 13.42 -7.73
CA SER A 64 -4.58 14.63 -8.00
C SER A 64 -6.02 14.44 -7.55
N GLY A 65 -6.46 15.26 -6.58
CA GLY A 65 -7.85 15.29 -6.13
C GLY A 65 -8.14 14.45 -4.88
N ASP A 66 -9.41 14.10 -4.69
CA ASP A 66 -9.92 13.40 -3.51
C ASP A 66 -10.04 11.88 -3.77
N PRO A 67 -9.28 11.03 -3.05
CA PRO A 67 -9.33 9.57 -3.24
C PRO A 67 -10.46 8.89 -2.46
N SER A 68 -11.24 9.61 -1.66
CA SER A 68 -12.27 9.02 -0.78
C SER A 68 -13.48 8.44 -1.52
N ARG A 69 -13.61 8.76 -2.81
CA ARG A 69 -14.74 8.36 -3.63
C ARG A 69 -14.30 8.00 -5.04
N SER A 70 -14.51 6.75 -5.44
CA SER A 70 -14.19 6.30 -6.80
C SER A 70 -15.37 6.38 -7.76
N LEU A 71 -15.05 6.36 -9.06
CA LEU A 71 -16.02 6.21 -10.15
C LEU A 71 -16.86 4.93 -9.96
N GLN A 72 -16.21 3.81 -9.64
CA GLN A 72 -16.86 2.51 -9.47
C GLN A 72 -17.86 2.53 -8.30
N ASP A 73 -17.46 3.10 -7.17
CA ASP A 73 -18.32 3.21 -6.00
C ASP A 73 -19.52 4.14 -6.26
N CYS A 74 -19.30 5.23 -7.01
CA CYS A 74 -20.35 6.13 -7.46
C CYS A 74 -21.35 5.47 -8.41
N MET A 75 -20.86 4.72 -9.40
CA MET A 75 -21.73 4.02 -10.34
C MET A 75 -22.55 2.91 -9.67
N THR A 76 -21.99 2.28 -8.63
CA THR A 76 -22.65 1.18 -7.90
C THR A 76 -23.67 1.70 -6.88
N ASN A 77 -23.34 2.77 -6.17
CA ASN A 77 -24.18 3.34 -5.11
C ASN A 77 -24.10 4.87 -5.11
N PRO A 78 -24.84 5.57 -6.00
CA PRO A 78 -24.78 7.02 -6.11
C PRO A 78 -25.21 7.74 -4.83
N LEU A 79 -24.45 8.75 -4.43
CA LEU A 79 -24.75 9.62 -3.30
C LEU A 79 -25.24 11.00 -3.78
N PRO A 80 -26.06 11.73 -2.98
CA PRO A 80 -26.49 13.08 -3.34
C PRO A 80 -25.35 14.09 -3.53
N THR A 81 -24.17 13.81 -2.97
CA THR A 81 -22.95 14.62 -3.08
C THR A 81 -22.12 14.28 -4.31
N ASP A 82 -22.44 13.20 -5.02
CA ASP A 82 -21.67 12.79 -6.19
C ASP A 82 -21.92 13.75 -7.37
N PRO A 83 -20.90 13.99 -8.21
CA PRO A 83 -21.08 14.76 -9.43
C PRO A 83 -22.04 14.07 -10.40
N PRO A 84 -22.77 14.82 -11.25
CA PRO A 84 -23.65 14.23 -12.26
C PRO A 84 -22.91 13.21 -13.13
N GLY A 85 -23.44 11.99 -13.18
CA GLY A 85 -22.84 10.88 -13.94
C GLY A 85 -21.45 10.46 -13.43
N CYS A 86 -21.11 10.73 -12.16
CA CYS A 86 -19.82 10.41 -11.55
C CYS A 86 -18.63 11.07 -12.26
N ALA A 87 -18.88 12.17 -12.98
CA ALA A 87 -17.88 12.83 -13.80
C ALA A 87 -16.72 13.39 -12.95
N GLY A 88 -15.49 13.09 -13.37
CA GLY A 88 -14.27 13.58 -12.72
C GLY A 88 -13.82 12.79 -11.49
N LEU A 89 -14.56 11.76 -11.07
CA LEU A 89 -14.09 10.86 -10.02
C LEU A 89 -12.97 9.94 -10.54
N PRO A 90 -11.92 9.69 -9.74
CA PRO A 90 -10.88 8.74 -10.08
C PRO A 90 -11.43 7.31 -10.08
N THR A 91 -10.84 6.43 -10.86
CA THR A 91 -11.14 4.99 -10.79
C THR A 91 -10.45 4.35 -9.58
N ASP A 92 -10.96 3.19 -9.12
CA ASP A 92 -10.29 2.39 -8.09
C ASP A 92 -8.83 2.10 -8.43
N SER A 93 -8.54 1.83 -9.71
CA SER A 93 -7.17 1.58 -10.16
C SER A 93 -6.27 2.81 -10.00
N GLN A 94 -6.79 4.00 -10.34
CA GLN A 94 -6.04 5.25 -10.16
C GLN A 94 -5.80 5.57 -8.69
N ILE A 95 -6.78 5.28 -7.82
CA ILE A 95 -6.61 5.43 -6.36
C ILE A 95 -5.58 4.43 -5.86
N ASN A 96 -5.76 3.12 -6.09
CA ASN A 96 -4.91 2.06 -5.53
C ASN A 96 -3.46 2.09 -6.05
N GLU A 97 -3.23 2.67 -7.23
CA GLU A 97 -1.89 2.90 -7.76
C GLU A 97 -1.12 3.97 -6.95
N ARG A 98 -1.82 4.91 -6.31
CA ARG A 98 -1.22 6.11 -5.69
C ARG A 98 -1.51 6.24 -4.19
N VAL A 99 -2.52 5.54 -3.68
CA VAL A 99 -2.96 5.57 -2.29
C VAL A 99 -2.91 4.17 -1.71
N TYR A 100 -1.97 3.94 -0.81
CA TYR A 100 -1.71 2.61 -0.26
C TYR A 100 -0.89 2.68 1.04
N CYS A 101 -0.93 1.60 1.80
CA CYS A 101 -0.07 1.41 2.95
C CYS A 101 1.39 1.31 2.52
N THR A 102 2.26 2.06 3.18
CA THR A 102 3.71 2.06 2.92
C THR A 102 4.47 1.77 4.21
N CYS A 103 5.79 1.60 4.12
CA CYS A 103 6.65 1.57 5.27
C CYS A 103 7.91 2.40 5.02
N ARG A 104 8.52 2.86 6.11
CA ARG A 104 9.77 3.62 6.06
C ARG A 104 10.92 2.66 5.79
N CYS A 105 11.57 2.78 4.64
CA CYS A 105 12.70 1.95 4.25
C CYS A 105 14.06 2.59 4.57
N LYS A 106 14.12 3.92 4.60
CA LYS A 106 15.34 4.66 4.97
C LYS A 106 15.04 5.66 6.09
N PRO A 107 15.19 5.28 7.36
CA PRO A 107 15.19 6.23 8.47
C PRO A 107 16.28 7.30 8.30
N PRO A 108 16.06 8.51 8.84
CA PRO A 108 17.08 9.55 8.81
C PRO A 108 18.31 9.10 9.59
N GLU A 109 19.50 9.54 9.15
CA GLU A 109 20.76 9.18 9.78
C GLU A 109 20.76 9.55 11.28
N GLY A 110 21.28 8.65 12.11
CA GLY A 110 21.28 8.82 13.57
C GLY A 110 19.95 8.51 14.26
N SER A 111 18.89 8.14 13.53
CA SER A 111 17.64 7.66 14.12
C SER A 111 17.76 6.23 14.63
N ASN A 112 17.10 5.93 15.76
CA ASN A 112 16.94 4.56 16.27
C ASN A 112 15.71 3.84 15.66
N THR A 113 15.03 4.46 14.70
CA THR A 113 13.88 3.86 14.02
C THR A 113 14.35 2.72 13.14
N ILE A 114 13.75 1.54 13.27
CA ILE A 114 14.02 0.40 12.38
C ILE A 114 13.21 0.59 11.10
N GLY A 115 13.90 0.59 9.95
CA GLY A 115 13.26 0.60 8.63
C GLY A 115 12.75 -0.78 8.21
N CYS A 116 12.04 -0.82 7.09
CA CYS A 116 11.59 -2.04 6.43
C CYS A 116 12.33 -2.29 5.11
N GLU A 117 12.31 -3.52 4.62
CA GLU A 117 12.64 -3.84 3.24
C GLU A 117 11.40 -3.65 2.36
N CYS A 118 11.55 -3.00 1.20
CA CYS A 118 10.44 -2.85 0.26
C CYS A 118 10.18 -4.19 -0.46
N PRO A 119 8.91 -4.64 -0.53
CA PRO A 119 8.58 -5.87 -1.23
C PRO A 119 8.67 -5.72 -2.75
N GLU A 120 8.47 -6.82 -3.47
CA GLU A 120 8.42 -6.82 -4.94
C GLU A 120 7.42 -5.79 -5.48
N GLY A 121 7.81 -5.08 -6.55
CA GLY A 121 7.01 -4.01 -7.14
C GLY A 121 7.10 -2.67 -6.41
N PHE A 122 7.88 -2.59 -5.33
CA PHE A 122 8.17 -1.34 -4.61
C PHE A 122 9.68 -1.05 -4.60
N THR A 123 10.01 0.23 -4.64
CA THR A 123 11.37 0.74 -4.49
C THR A 123 11.46 1.69 -3.31
N CYS A 124 12.62 1.72 -2.64
CA CYS A 124 12.85 2.67 -1.57
C CYS A 124 13.19 4.04 -2.17
N GLN A 125 12.24 4.99 -2.08
CA GLN A 125 12.53 6.37 -2.46
C GLN A 125 13.18 7.09 -1.28
N GLU A 126 14.51 7.17 -1.31
CA GLU A 126 15.35 7.46 -0.15
C GLU A 126 15.13 8.84 0.49
N ASP A 127 14.86 9.85 -0.33
CA ASP A 127 14.71 11.25 0.09
C ASP A 127 13.29 11.77 -0.15
N LEU A 128 12.29 10.90 -0.03
CA LEU A 128 10.89 11.24 -0.33
C LEU A 128 10.38 12.39 0.54
N LEU A 129 10.64 12.34 1.85
CA LEU A 129 10.28 13.39 2.79
C LEU A 129 11.52 13.99 3.43
N ALA A 130 12.07 15.01 2.76
CA ALA A 130 13.18 15.82 3.27
C ALA A 130 12.74 16.86 4.32
N LEU A 131 11.48 17.29 4.28
CA LEU A 131 10.90 18.29 5.19
C LEU A 131 9.99 17.63 6.22
N GLY A 132 9.90 18.20 7.42
CA GLY A 132 9.08 17.69 8.53
C GLY A 132 9.86 17.31 9.80
N GLY A 133 9.17 16.68 10.75
CA GLY A 133 9.78 16.15 11.97
C GLY A 133 10.50 14.81 11.74
N GLU A 134 11.37 14.40 12.66
CA GLU A 134 12.06 13.09 12.60
C GLU A 134 11.08 11.90 12.55
N GLY A 135 9.87 12.12 13.10
CA GLY A 135 8.77 11.17 13.05
C GLY A 135 8.22 10.88 11.65
N ILE A 136 8.54 11.69 10.62
CA ILE A 136 8.07 11.49 9.23
C ILE A 136 9.18 11.59 8.17
N LYS A 137 10.33 12.20 8.49
CA LYS A 137 11.45 12.30 7.56
C LYS A 137 12.02 10.94 7.16
N GLY A 138 12.54 10.88 5.94
CA GLY A 138 13.25 9.71 5.41
C GLY A 138 12.60 9.15 4.15
N GLY A 139 13.06 7.96 3.78
CA GLY A 139 12.63 7.24 2.60
C GLY A 139 11.56 6.20 2.88
N TYR A 140 10.70 6.00 1.90
CA TYR A 140 9.52 5.14 1.99
C TYR A 140 9.38 4.27 0.75
N CYS A 141 8.71 3.13 0.90
CA CYS A 141 8.43 2.24 -0.21
C CYS A 141 7.35 2.84 -1.12
N VAL A 142 7.71 3.09 -2.36
CA VAL A 142 6.85 3.63 -3.42
C VAL A 142 6.72 2.59 -4.53
N ARG A 143 5.55 2.50 -5.19
CA ARG A 143 5.38 1.60 -6.34
C ARG A 143 6.42 1.91 -7.41
N SER A 144 7.16 0.90 -7.85
CA SER A 144 8.23 1.09 -8.84
C SER A 144 7.71 1.64 -10.18
N THR A 145 6.44 1.38 -10.52
CA THR A 145 5.81 1.86 -11.76
C THR A 145 5.46 3.35 -11.73
N THR A 146 5.43 3.97 -10.55
CA THR A 146 5.01 5.36 -10.37
C THR A 146 6.17 6.31 -10.16
N VAL A 147 7.36 5.80 -9.83
CA VAL A 147 8.58 6.58 -9.72
C VAL A 147 9.06 6.94 -11.13
N THR A 148 9.07 8.24 -11.45
CA THR A 148 9.67 8.72 -12.69
C THR A 148 11.19 8.68 -12.54
N PRO A 149 11.96 8.20 -13.55
CA PRO A 149 13.42 8.22 -13.54
C PRO A 149 14.03 9.61 -13.37
#